data_AF-A0A5M9TMG3-F1
#
_entry.id   AF-A0A5M9TMG3-F1
#
_cell.length_a   1.000
_cell.length_b   1.000
_cell.length_c   1.000
_cell.angle_alpha   90.00
_cell.angle_beta   90.00
_cell.angle_gamma   90.00
#
_symmetry.space_group_name_H-M   'P 1'
#
loop_
_entity.id
_entity.type
_entity.pdbx_description
1 polymer ?
#
loop_
_entity_poly.entity_id
_entity_poly.type
_entity_poly.pdbx_seq_one_letter_code
_entity_poly.pdbx_strand_id
1 'polypeptide(L)'
;MNPQPQRPKIQLFRGIVLLIPTILLLFVLFQLFPYTGIMVIIVFPIIILMNAALIYAILKKAGKDHVRITKRRYALSLLVTTGVAVALFPQSSGTHIVVQAIDGFNAIRHLEGVTVDDLKLKKDKSGYVIGDSSERYVAALYKFRQEIPMDGSFHIYERDGNPKFDPVITEVGQIPEKLSGFHKVMWWVLGL
;
A
#
# COMPACT_ATOMS: atom_id res chain seq x y z
N MET A 1 -19.04 -42.26 -29.32
CA MET A 1 -18.31 -40.97 -29.43
C MET A 1 -18.05 -40.45 -28.03
N ASN A 2 -16.81 -40.50 -27.58
CA ASN A 2 -16.42 -39.95 -26.27
C ASN A 2 -15.91 -38.52 -26.52
N PRO A 3 -16.56 -37.46 -26.00
CA PRO A 3 -16.08 -36.12 -26.24
C PRO A 3 -14.71 -35.93 -25.56
N GLN A 4 -13.74 -35.49 -26.36
CA GLN A 4 -12.36 -35.17 -26.01
C GLN A 4 -12.24 -34.19 -24.81
N PRO A 5 -11.14 -34.23 -24.05
CA PRO A 5 -10.97 -33.52 -22.80
C PRO A 5 -10.69 -32.03 -23.05
N GLN A 6 -11.73 -31.20 -23.16
CA GLN A 6 -11.59 -29.73 -23.23
C GLN A 6 -11.16 -29.06 -21.90
N ARG A 7 -10.78 -29.83 -20.88
CA ARG A 7 -10.50 -29.33 -19.53
C ARG A 7 -9.26 -28.42 -19.35
N PRO A 8 -8.14 -28.56 -20.10
CA PRO A 8 -6.92 -27.80 -19.76
C PRO A 8 -7.01 -26.32 -20.15
N LYS A 9 -7.60 -25.98 -21.31
CA LYS A 9 -7.73 -24.58 -21.78
C LYS A 9 -8.60 -23.73 -20.85
N ILE A 10 -9.69 -24.30 -20.33
CA ILE A 10 -10.61 -23.62 -19.41
C ILE A 10 -9.94 -23.38 -18.04
N GLN A 11 -9.12 -24.31 -17.57
CA GLN A 11 -8.38 -24.15 -16.32
C GLN A 11 -7.26 -23.10 -16.43
N LEU A 12 -6.56 -23.06 -17.57
CA LEU A 12 -5.55 -22.03 -17.85
C LEU A 12 -6.18 -20.63 -17.87
N PHE A 13 -7.29 -20.45 -18.59
CA PHE A 13 -8.01 -19.18 -18.64
C PHE A 13 -8.48 -18.73 -17.25
N ARG A 14 -9.07 -19.65 -16.47
CA ARG A 14 -9.49 -19.37 -15.07
C ARG A 14 -8.30 -19.00 -14.18
N GLY A 15 -7.14 -19.61 -14.37
CA GLY A 15 -5.92 -19.28 -13.66
C GLY A 15 -5.44 -17.86 -13.95
N ILE A 16 -5.42 -17.46 -15.22
CA ILE A 16 -5.05 -16.10 -15.64
C ILE A 16 -6.01 -15.06 -15.03
N VAL A 17 -7.32 -15.32 -15.05
CA VAL A 17 -8.31 -14.41 -14.45
C VAL A 17 -8.08 -14.23 -12.94
N LEU A 18 -7.67 -15.28 -12.23
CA LEU A 18 -7.37 -15.20 -10.80
C LEU A 18 -6.07 -14.45 -10.47
N LEU A 19 -5.20 -14.20 -11.44
CA LEU A 19 -4.01 -13.37 -11.24
C LEU A 19 -4.33 -11.87 -11.33
N ILE A 20 -5.42 -11.48 -12.00
CA ILE A 20 -5.80 -10.07 -12.17
C ILE A 20 -5.87 -9.34 -10.82
N PRO A 21 -6.55 -9.86 -9.77
CA PRO A 21 -6.56 -9.21 -8.46
C PRO A 21 -5.18 -9.04 -7.82
N THR A 22 -4.25 -9.98 -8.04
CA THR A 22 -2.88 -9.85 -7.54
C THR A 22 -2.16 -8.68 -8.23
N ILE A 23 -2.28 -8.59 -9.56
CA ILE A 23 -1.65 -7.52 -10.34
C ILE A 23 -2.22 -6.15 -9.93
N LEU A 24 -3.54 -6.05 -9.81
CA LEU A 24 -4.22 -4.83 -9.37
C LEU A 24 -3.80 -4.46 -7.95
N LEU A 25 -3.73 -5.43 -7.03
CA LEU A 25 -3.29 -5.18 -5.66
C LEU A 25 -1.84 -4.67 -5.61
N LEU A 26 -0.92 -5.29 -6.35
CA LEU A 26 0.47 -4.83 -6.42
C LEU A 26 0.56 -3.41 -6.99
N PHE A 27 -0.24 -3.08 -8.00
CA PHE A 27 -0.32 -1.71 -8.53
C PHE A 27 -0.82 -0.71 -7.48
N VAL A 28 -1.86 -1.08 -6.71
CA VAL A 28 -2.37 -0.23 -5.63
C VAL A 28 -1.32 -0.06 -4.53
N LEU A 29 -0.70 -1.15 -4.07
CA LEU A 29 0.34 -1.09 -3.03
C LEU A 29 1.53 -0.24 -3.46
N PHE A 30 1.94 -0.33 -4.73
CA PHE A 30 3.01 0.49 -5.30
C PHE A 30 2.70 1.99 -5.29
N GLN A 31 1.43 2.38 -5.45
CA GLN A 31 1.02 3.78 -5.39
C GLN A 31 0.89 4.29 -3.95
N LEU A 32 0.56 3.41 -3.00
CA LEU A 32 0.25 3.79 -1.63
C LEU A 32 1.46 3.74 -0.70
N PHE A 33 2.32 2.73 -0.83
CA PHE A 33 3.35 2.48 0.17
C PHE A 33 4.75 2.68 -0.41
N PRO A 34 5.66 3.23 0.41
CA PRO A 34 7.04 3.47 -0.01
C PRO A 34 7.73 2.12 -0.27
N TYR A 35 8.45 2.03 -1.39
CA TYR A 35 9.07 0.79 -1.87
C TYR A 35 10.51 1.00 -2.30
N THR A 36 11.31 -0.05 -2.21
CA THR A 36 12.70 -0.04 -2.69
C THR A 36 12.73 -0.37 -4.18
N GLY A 37 13.12 0.59 -5.03
CA GLY A 37 13.02 0.48 -6.50
C GLY A 37 13.65 -0.78 -7.12
N ILE A 38 14.81 -1.22 -6.62
CA ILE A 38 15.48 -2.44 -7.10
C ILE A 38 14.72 -3.70 -6.66
N MET A 39 14.22 -3.72 -5.42
CA MET A 39 13.48 -4.86 -4.87
C MET A 39 12.18 -5.09 -5.64
N VAL A 40 11.51 -4.03 -6.11
CA VAL A 40 10.28 -4.16 -6.93
C VAL A 40 10.51 -5.02 -8.18
N ILE A 41 11.62 -4.79 -8.90
CA ILE A 41 11.93 -5.50 -10.15
C ILE A 41 12.07 -7.01 -9.91
N ILE A 42 12.61 -7.40 -8.75
CA ILE A 42 12.87 -8.81 -8.41
C ILE A 42 11.65 -9.45 -7.75
N VAL A 43 11.04 -8.75 -6.79
CA VAL A 43 10.01 -9.29 -5.90
C VAL A 43 8.66 -9.39 -6.59
N PHE A 44 8.28 -8.45 -7.46
CA PHE A 44 6.97 -8.51 -8.13
C PHE A 44 6.82 -9.75 -9.02
N PRO A 45 7.80 -10.11 -9.88
CA PRO A 45 7.77 -11.37 -10.61
C PRO A 45 7.64 -12.59 -9.69
N ILE A 46 8.37 -12.60 -8.57
CA ILE A 46 8.31 -13.70 -7.59
C ILE A 46 6.91 -13.83 -7.01
N ILE A 47 6.27 -12.73 -6.59
CA ILE A 47 4.89 -12.72 -6.07
C ILE A 47 3.92 -13.28 -7.11
N ILE A 48 4.04 -12.86 -8.37
CA ILE A 48 3.17 -13.34 -9.46
C ILE A 48 3.36 -14.85 -9.68
N LEU A 49 4.60 -15.33 -9.72
CA LEU A 49 4.90 -16.76 -9.89
C LEU A 49 4.40 -17.60 -8.71
N MET A 50 4.60 -17.12 -7.47
CA MET A 50 4.09 -17.78 -6.27
C MET A 50 2.55 -17.85 -6.28
N ASN A 51 1.88 -16.75 -6.62
CA ASN A 51 0.42 -16.73 -6.71
C ASN A 51 -0.08 -17.63 -7.84
N ALA A 52 0.59 -17.68 -8.99
CA ALA A 52 0.27 -18.60 -10.08
C ALA A 52 0.39 -20.06 -9.64
N ALA A 53 1.47 -20.42 -8.92
CA ALA A 53 1.68 -21.76 -8.38
C ALA A 53 0.59 -22.14 -7.34
N LEU A 54 0.23 -21.21 -6.45
CA LEU A 54 -0.82 -21.41 -5.45
C LEU A 54 -2.19 -21.61 -6.10
N ILE A 55 -2.57 -20.74 -7.04
CA ILE A 55 -3.81 -20.87 -7.82
C ILE A 55 -3.85 -22.24 -8.52
N TYR A 56 -2.76 -22.63 -9.18
CA TYR A 56 -2.68 -23.92 -9.85
C TYR A 56 -2.85 -25.09 -8.87
N ALA A 57 -2.19 -25.05 -7.70
CA ALA A 57 -2.31 -26.08 -6.68
C ALA A 57 -3.74 -26.22 -6.15
N ILE A 58 -4.44 -25.10 -5.93
CA ILE A 58 -5.84 -25.06 -5.46
C ILE A 58 -6.79 -25.59 -6.53
N LEU A 59 -6.56 -25.25 -7.80
CA LEU A 59 -7.41 -25.65 -8.93
C LEU A 59 -7.17 -27.10 -9.38
N LYS A 60 -5.94 -27.62 -9.30
CA LYS A 60 -5.59 -29.00 -9.68
C LYS A 60 -6.39 -30.03 -8.87
N LYS A 61 -6.72 -29.72 -7.62
CA LYS A 61 -7.53 -30.57 -6.74
C LYS A 61 -9.03 -30.56 -7.06
N ALA A 62 -9.50 -29.82 -8.08
CA ALA A 62 -10.93 -29.56 -8.35
C ALA A 62 -11.66 -30.58 -9.25
N GLY A 63 -11.08 -31.76 -9.46
CA GLY A 63 -11.65 -32.80 -10.31
C GLY A 63 -12.90 -33.45 -9.71
N LYS A 64 -14.09 -32.88 -10.01
CA LYS A 64 -15.48 -33.33 -9.69
C LYS A 64 -16.21 -32.58 -8.57
N ASP A 65 -15.88 -31.31 -8.32
CA ASP A 65 -16.49 -30.57 -7.22
C ASP A 65 -17.81 -29.86 -7.57
N HIS A 66 -18.78 -29.96 -6.65
CA HIS A 66 -20.01 -29.16 -6.64
C HIS A 66 -19.70 -27.65 -6.68
N VAL A 67 -20.57 -26.87 -7.35
CA VAL A 67 -20.44 -25.41 -7.53
C VAL A 67 -20.10 -24.65 -6.23
N ARG A 68 -20.65 -25.10 -5.09
CA ARG A 68 -20.38 -24.50 -3.77
C ARG A 68 -18.93 -24.70 -3.30
N ILE A 69 -18.35 -25.87 -3.54
CA ILE A 69 -16.94 -26.18 -3.20
C ILE A 69 -16.02 -25.36 -4.12
N THR A 70 -16.37 -25.24 -5.39
CA THR A 70 -15.65 -24.40 -6.35
C THR A 70 -15.60 -22.93 -5.92
N LYS A 71 -16.74 -22.33 -5.51
CA LYS A 71 -16.78 -20.95 -4.99
C LYS A 71 -15.89 -20.75 -3.76
N ARG A 72 -15.92 -21.67 -2.80
CA ARG A 72 -15.07 -21.60 -1.60
C ARG A 72 -13.58 -21.63 -1.94
N ARG A 73 -13.18 -22.45 -2.91
CA ARG A 73 -11.78 -22.53 -3.37
C ARG A 73 -11.34 -21.25 -4.07
N TYR A 74 -12.21 -20.61 -4.83
CA TYR A 74 -11.93 -19.30 -5.42
C TYR A 74 -11.73 -18.22 -4.35
N ALA A 75 -12.63 -18.15 -3.36
CA ALA A 75 -12.51 -17.21 -2.26
C ALA A 75 -11.21 -17.45 -1.46
N LEU A 76 -10.90 -18.72 -1.14
CA LEU A 76 -9.67 -19.09 -0.47
C LEU A 76 -8.43 -18.71 -1.29
N SER A 77 -8.45 -18.96 -2.60
CA SER A 77 -7.37 -18.58 -3.50
C SER A 77 -7.12 -17.08 -3.45
N LEU A 78 -8.17 -16.27 -3.56
CA LEU A 78 -8.06 -14.81 -3.50
C LEU A 78 -7.46 -14.35 -2.17
N LEU A 79 -7.99 -14.83 -1.04
CA LEU A 79 -7.50 -14.49 0.29
C LEU A 79 -6.01 -14.82 0.46
N VAL A 80 -5.60 -16.02 0.05
CA VAL A 80 -4.20 -16.46 0.16
C VAL A 80 -3.30 -15.63 -0.75
N THR A 81 -3.71 -15.41 -2.01
CA THR A 81 -2.90 -14.63 -2.96
C THR A 81 -2.75 -13.16 -2.55
N THR A 82 -3.80 -12.58 -1.97
CA THR A 82 -3.76 -11.24 -1.37
C THR A 82 -2.82 -11.20 -0.17
N GLY A 83 -2.91 -12.19 0.72
CA GLY A 83 -2.01 -12.30 1.88
C GLY A 83 -0.54 -12.40 1.46
N VAL A 84 -0.22 -13.21 0.46
CA VAL A 84 1.15 -13.33 -0.08
C VAL A 84 1.63 -12.01 -0.67
N ALA A 85 0.79 -11.34 -1.48
CA ALA A 85 1.17 -10.08 -2.10
C ALA A 85 1.46 -8.99 -1.05
N VAL A 86 0.65 -8.89 0.01
CA VAL A 86 0.88 -7.94 1.10
C VAL A 86 2.12 -8.31 1.91
N ALA A 87 2.27 -9.58 2.29
CA ALA A 87 3.36 -10.03 3.16
C ALA A 87 4.75 -9.93 2.50
N LEU A 88 4.81 -10.10 1.17
CA LEU A 88 6.06 -10.04 0.42
C LEU A 88 6.28 -8.69 -0.26
N PHE A 89 5.38 -7.72 -0.12
CA PHE A 89 5.55 -6.44 -0.78
C PHE A 89 6.86 -5.76 -0.30
N PRO A 90 7.75 -5.35 -1.22
CA PRO A 90 9.02 -4.76 -0.87
C PRO A 90 8.84 -3.33 -0.37
N GLN A 91 9.31 -3.05 0.85
CA GLN A 91 9.11 -1.75 1.51
C GLN A 91 10.46 -1.07 1.72
N SER A 92 10.53 0.23 1.41
CA SER A 92 11.71 1.07 1.73
C SER A 92 11.62 1.59 3.16
N SER A 93 10.41 1.85 3.65
CA SER A 93 10.14 2.11 5.05
C SER A 93 10.51 0.89 5.88
N GLY A 94 11.26 1.07 6.97
CA GLY A 94 11.58 -0.03 7.90
C GLY A 94 10.35 -0.64 8.59
N THR A 95 9.15 -0.10 8.37
CA THR A 95 7.88 -0.51 8.97
C THR A 95 6.99 -1.21 7.94
N HIS A 96 6.39 -2.34 8.30
CA HIS A 96 5.50 -3.12 7.43
C HIS A 96 4.17 -2.40 7.09
N ILE A 97 3.64 -2.54 5.86
CA ILE A 97 2.35 -1.96 5.37
C ILE A 97 1.22 -2.09 6.37
N VAL A 98 1.05 -3.28 6.96
CA VAL A 98 -0.04 -3.54 7.91
C VAL A 98 0.08 -2.63 9.14
N VAL A 99 1.30 -2.38 9.61
CA VAL A 99 1.56 -1.49 10.73
C VAL A 99 1.26 -0.05 10.33
N GLN A 100 1.76 0.41 9.18
CA GLN A 100 1.47 1.75 8.65
C GLN A 100 -0.05 1.99 8.51
N ALA A 101 -0.79 1.01 7.99
CA ALA A 101 -2.24 1.10 7.86
C ALA A 101 -2.96 1.15 9.22
N ILE A 102 -2.52 0.38 10.21
CA ILE A 102 -3.05 0.40 11.57
C ILE A 102 -2.75 1.74 12.24
N ASP A 103 -1.52 2.23 12.13
CA ASP A 103 -1.10 3.50 12.71
C ASP A 103 -1.85 4.67 12.06
N GLY A 104 -2.08 4.61 10.74
CA GLY A 104 -2.92 5.53 9.99
C GLY A 104 -4.35 5.57 10.50
N PHE A 105 -4.98 4.40 10.64
CA PHE A 105 -6.32 4.30 11.18
C PHE A 105 -6.40 4.81 12.62
N ASN A 106 -5.42 4.47 13.46
CA ASN A 106 -5.36 4.91 14.85
C ASN A 106 -5.19 6.42 14.97
N ALA A 107 -4.34 7.03 14.13
CA ALA A 107 -4.13 8.48 14.09
C ALA A 107 -5.40 9.23 13.68
N ILE A 108 -6.15 8.70 12.69
CA ILE A 108 -7.43 9.27 12.28
C ILE A 108 -8.48 9.11 13.40
N ARG A 109 -8.62 7.91 13.95
CA ARG A 109 -9.63 7.60 14.97
C ARG A 109 -9.43 8.39 16.27
N HIS A 110 -8.19 8.64 16.66
CA HIS A 110 -7.84 9.35 17.89
C HIS A 110 -7.25 10.74 17.61
N LEU A 111 -7.79 11.44 16.60
CA LEU A 111 -7.34 12.76 16.19
C LEU A 111 -7.31 13.78 17.35
N GLU A 112 -8.25 13.67 18.29
CA GLU A 112 -8.29 14.52 19.49
C GLU A 112 -7.03 14.39 20.35
N GLY A 113 -6.42 13.20 20.42
CA GLY A 113 -5.19 12.93 21.15
C GLY A 113 -3.89 13.30 20.42
N VAL A 114 -3.99 13.79 19.17
CA VAL A 114 -2.84 14.30 18.40
C VAL A 114 -2.47 15.70 18.90
N THR A 115 -1.18 15.94 19.18
CA THR A 115 -0.67 17.18 19.77
C THR A 115 0.22 17.95 18.78
N VAL A 116 0.52 19.21 19.10
CA VAL A 116 1.42 20.04 18.27
C VAL A 116 2.82 19.43 18.18
N ASP A 117 3.24 18.65 19.18
CA ASP A 117 4.53 17.94 19.13
C ASP A 117 4.59 16.88 18.02
N ASP A 118 3.46 16.33 17.59
CA ASP A 118 3.39 15.38 16.47
C ASP A 118 3.75 16.04 15.11
N LEU A 119 3.80 17.38 15.04
CA LEU A 119 4.31 18.13 13.89
C LEU A 119 5.84 18.10 13.77
N LYS A 120 6.56 17.59 14.77
CA LYS A 120 8.02 17.54 14.77
C LYS A 120 8.53 16.41 13.88
N LEU A 121 9.09 16.79 12.74
CA LEU A 121 9.82 15.86 11.87
C LEU A 121 11.16 15.46 12.49
N LYS A 122 11.54 14.20 12.30
CA LYS A 122 12.87 13.72 12.67
C LYS A 122 13.90 14.38 11.76
N LYS A 123 14.91 15.00 12.37
CA LYS A 123 16.04 15.61 11.67
C LYS A 123 17.32 14.86 12.03
N ASP A 124 18.24 14.79 11.09
CA ASP A 124 19.57 14.26 11.34
C ASP A 124 20.50 15.27 12.01
N LYS A 125 21.76 14.85 12.19
CA LYS A 125 22.82 15.68 12.78
C LYS A 125 23.16 16.92 11.94
N SER A 126 22.82 16.94 10.65
CA SER A 126 22.97 18.10 9.76
C SER A 126 21.71 18.97 9.68
N GLY A 127 20.66 18.64 10.43
CA GLY A 127 19.39 19.38 10.43
C GLY A 127 18.48 19.05 9.24
N TYR A 128 18.85 18.09 8.40
CA TYR A 128 18.02 17.60 7.30
C TYR A 128 16.92 16.71 7.84
N VAL A 129 15.70 16.88 7.35
CA VAL A 129 14.59 15.99 7.68
C VAL A 129 14.90 14.62 7.09
N ILE A 130 15.01 13.60 7.94
CA ILE A 130 15.28 12.23 7.50
C ILE A 130 14.05 11.35 7.76
N GLY A 131 13.63 10.66 6.70
CA GLY A 131 12.77 9.49 6.74
C GLY A 131 11.28 9.78 6.52
N ASP A 132 10.50 8.70 6.55
CA ASP A 132 9.04 8.76 6.52
C ASP A 132 8.51 9.48 7.75
N SER A 133 7.58 10.42 7.53
CA SER A 133 6.79 10.96 8.63
C SER A 133 5.89 9.89 9.21
N SER A 134 5.62 9.95 10.52
CA SER A 134 4.60 9.10 11.11
C SER A 134 3.21 9.45 10.60
N GLU A 135 2.30 8.50 10.67
CA GLU A 135 0.90 8.69 10.37
C GLU A 135 0.26 9.75 11.30
N ARG A 136 0.77 9.85 12.54
CA ARG A 136 0.40 10.92 13.49
C ARG A 136 0.82 12.31 13.00
N TYR A 137 1.93 12.44 12.30
CA TYR A 137 2.34 13.73 11.71
C TYR A 137 1.32 14.21 10.67
N VAL A 138 0.80 13.33 9.82
CA VAL A 138 -0.24 13.68 8.83
C VAL A 138 -1.53 14.12 9.53
N ALA A 139 -1.94 13.38 10.57
CA ALA A 139 -3.09 13.77 11.39
C ALA A 139 -2.87 15.13 12.08
N ALA A 140 -1.65 15.40 12.55
CA ALA A 140 -1.28 16.67 13.17
C ALA A 140 -1.30 17.82 12.16
N LEU A 141 -0.74 17.61 10.96
CA LEU A 141 -0.81 18.56 9.85
C LEU A 141 -2.25 18.96 9.56
N TYR A 142 -3.15 17.98 9.50
CA TYR A 142 -4.57 18.25 9.23
C TYR A 142 -5.23 19.02 10.37
N LYS A 143 -5.02 18.57 11.62
CA LYS A 143 -5.63 19.18 12.82
C LYS A 143 -5.19 20.63 13.03
N PHE A 144 -3.88 20.87 12.98
CA PHE A 144 -3.26 22.16 13.29
C PHE A 144 -2.97 23.01 12.04
N ARG A 145 -3.56 22.69 10.88
CA ARG A 145 -3.27 23.36 9.60
C ARG A 145 -3.36 24.88 9.64
N GLN A 146 -4.21 25.45 10.48
CA GLN A 146 -4.39 26.91 10.64
C GLN A 146 -3.37 27.55 11.58
N GLU A 147 -2.67 26.74 12.39
CA GLU A 147 -1.66 27.18 13.36
C GLU A 147 -0.23 27.07 12.79
N ILE A 148 -0.07 26.43 11.64
CA ILE A 148 1.22 26.30 10.97
C ILE A 148 1.62 27.67 10.40
N PRO A 149 2.83 28.18 10.71
CA PRO A 149 3.31 29.42 10.12
C PRO A 149 3.60 29.21 8.63
N MET A 150 3.06 30.10 7.80
CA MET A 150 3.16 30.08 6.33
C MET A 150 4.37 30.88 5.81
N ASP A 151 5.33 31.17 6.69
CA ASP A 151 6.55 31.94 6.42
C ASP A 151 7.68 31.11 5.78
N GLY A 152 7.38 29.84 5.44
CA GLY A 152 8.35 28.90 4.88
C GLY A 152 9.27 28.26 5.92
N SER A 153 9.06 28.50 7.20
CA SER A 153 9.79 27.79 8.27
C SER A 153 9.35 26.34 8.43
N PHE A 154 8.12 26.01 7.99
CA PHE A 154 7.54 24.69 8.12
C PHE A 154 7.78 23.82 6.88
N HIS A 155 8.09 22.55 7.09
CA HIS A 155 8.48 21.62 6.04
C HIS A 155 7.63 20.35 6.12
N ILE A 156 7.35 19.74 4.98
CA ILE A 156 6.89 18.35 4.86
C ILE A 156 8.09 17.41 4.79
N TYR A 157 7.88 16.14 5.12
CA TYR A 157 8.90 15.12 4.98
C TYR A 157 9.35 14.96 3.52
N GLU A 158 10.59 14.53 3.30
CA GLU A 158 11.14 14.38 1.97
C GLU A 158 10.41 13.26 1.21
N ARG A 159 10.17 13.47 -0.09
CA ARG A 159 9.63 12.44 -0.97
C ARG A 159 10.78 11.59 -1.49
N ASP A 160 10.83 10.33 -1.09
CA ASP A 160 11.81 9.31 -1.51
C ASP A 160 12.26 9.51 -2.98
N GLY A 161 13.53 9.87 -3.16
CA GLY A 161 14.21 9.89 -4.46
C GLY A 161 13.88 11.07 -5.38
N ASN A 162 13.19 12.12 -4.92
CA ASN A 162 12.95 13.32 -5.73
C ASN A 162 13.82 14.51 -5.27
N PRO A 163 15.04 14.70 -5.84
CA PRO A 163 15.93 15.79 -5.45
C PRO A 163 15.44 17.19 -5.85
N LYS A 164 14.34 17.28 -6.61
CA LYS A 164 13.69 18.56 -7.00
C LYS A 164 12.45 18.85 -6.19
N PHE A 165 12.11 18.02 -5.20
CA PHE A 165 10.95 18.26 -4.36
C PHE A 165 11.21 19.44 -3.45
N ASP A 166 10.30 20.41 -3.47
CA ASP A 166 10.31 21.51 -2.50
C ASP A 166 9.47 21.11 -1.27
N PRO A 167 10.12 20.82 -0.12
CA PRO A 167 9.42 20.40 1.08
C PRO A 167 8.75 21.56 1.84
N VAL A 168 9.03 22.82 1.49
CA VAL A 168 8.58 23.98 2.26
C VAL A 168 7.06 24.16 2.14
N ILE A 169 6.35 24.40 3.24
CA ILE A 169 4.92 24.68 3.23
C ILE A 169 4.72 26.19 3.33
N THR A 170 4.30 26.82 2.22
CA THR A 170 3.97 28.26 2.20
C THR A 170 2.47 28.52 2.22
N GLU A 171 1.65 27.51 1.93
CA GLU A 171 0.19 27.61 1.93
C GLU A 171 -0.45 26.28 2.34
N VAL A 172 -1.51 26.34 3.14
CA VAL A 172 -2.28 25.14 3.59
C VAL A 172 -2.79 24.32 2.40
N GLY A 173 -3.18 24.99 1.31
CA GLY A 173 -3.71 24.34 0.11
C GLY A 173 -2.71 23.42 -0.60
N GLN A 174 -1.41 23.59 -0.36
CA GLN A 174 -0.36 22.77 -0.99
C GLN A 174 -0.12 21.45 -0.27
N ILE A 175 -0.51 21.34 1.00
CA ILE A 175 -0.26 20.16 1.85
C ILE A 175 -0.73 18.85 1.18
N PRO A 176 -1.97 18.74 0.66
CA PRO A 176 -2.47 17.50 0.05
C PRO A 176 -1.65 17.05 -1.16
N GLU A 177 -1.14 17.99 -1.95
CA GLU A 177 -0.38 17.70 -3.16
C GLU A 177 1.04 17.21 -2.83
N LYS A 178 1.63 17.80 -1.79
CA LYS A 178 2.97 17.52 -1.29
C LYS A 178 3.06 16.19 -0.52
N LEU A 179 1.98 15.72 0.10
CA LEU A 179 1.90 14.38 0.70
C LEU A 179 2.22 13.26 -0.34
N SER A 180 2.48 12.05 0.12
CA SER A 180 2.79 10.90 -0.75
C SER A 180 1.92 9.69 -0.39
N GLY A 181 1.62 8.87 -1.41
CA GLY A 181 0.97 7.56 -1.26
C GLY A 181 -0.17 7.52 -0.23
N PHE A 182 -0.01 6.67 0.78
CA PHE A 182 -1.00 6.40 1.83
C PHE A 182 -1.34 7.65 2.64
N HIS A 183 -0.39 8.55 2.86
CA HIS A 183 -0.64 9.81 3.57
C HIS A 183 -1.60 10.74 2.81
N LYS A 184 -1.61 10.71 1.46
CA LYS A 184 -2.65 11.42 0.67
C LYS A 184 -4.03 10.86 0.93
N VAL A 185 -4.15 9.53 1.03
CA VAL A 185 -5.42 8.86 1.33
C VAL A 185 -5.89 9.22 2.73
N MET A 186 -4.98 9.21 3.71
CA MET A 186 -5.30 9.65 5.08
C MET A 186 -5.83 11.07 5.11
N TRP A 187 -5.16 12.01 4.43
CA TRP A 187 -5.61 13.40 4.34
C TRP A 187 -7.01 13.51 3.73
N TRP A 188 -7.27 12.77 2.65
CA TRP A 188 -8.58 12.75 2.02
C TRP A 188 -9.67 12.24 2.98
N VAL A 189 -9.41 11.16 3.71
CA VAL A 189 -10.34 10.59 4.71
C VAL A 189 -10.61 11.56 5.86
N LEU A 190 -9.59 12.30 6.32
CA LEU A 190 -9.74 13.32 7.36
C LEU A 190 -10.61 14.51 6.92
N GLY A 191 -10.68 14.76 5.60
CA GLY A 191 -11.48 15.81 4.99
C GLY A 191 -12.93 15.44 4.65
N LEU A 192 -13.31 14.17 4.82
CA LEU A 192 -14.69 13.69 4.67
C LEU A 192 -15.53 13.97 5.93
#